data_AF-A0A3N4HUI7-F1
#
_entry.id   AF-A0A3N4HUI7-F1
#
_cell.length_a   1.000
_cell.length_b   1.000
_cell.length_c   1.000
_cell.angle_alpha   90.00
_cell.angle_beta   90.00
_cell.angle_gamma   90.00
#
_symmetry.space_group_name_H-M   'P 1'
#
loop_
_entity.id
_entity.type
_entity.pdbx_description
1 polymer ?
#
loop_
_entity_poly.entity_id
_entity_poly.type
_entity_poly.pdbx_seq_one_letter_code
_entity_poly.pdbx_strand_id
1 'polypeptide(L)'
;MSSPHNVALKDIIKPDITDTSQSLELHWSQQMKEKTSRFLVGRFRNITKDGQAGIIFVEHIMLHEYQKLLSTDGTITVTSSFQYGDKTPATRWLVYQNKQNKMFQVDDSFTIPFPAHGSMVLSRLIHQE
;
A
#
# COMPACT_ATOMS: atom_id res chain seq x y z
N MET A 1 -24.08 -1.54 -9.82
CA MET A 1 -23.89 -1.61 -8.35
C MET A 1 -22.39 -1.63 -8.09
N SER A 2 -21.80 -0.48 -7.77
CA SER A 2 -20.35 -0.38 -7.51
C SER A 2 -20.06 -1.05 -6.18
N SER A 3 -19.19 -2.06 -6.18
CA SER A 3 -18.81 -2.74 -4.93
C SER A 3 -18.25 -1.72 -3.93
N PRO A 4 -18.64 -1.79 -2.64
CA PRO A 4 -18.13 -0.87 -1.64
C PRO A 4 -16.67 -1.20 -1.36
N HIS A 5 -15.77 -0.52 -2.06
CA HIS A 5 -14.36 -0.59 -1.74
C HIS A 5 -14.15 -0.09 -0.29
N ASN A 6 -13.29 -0.78 0.45
CA ASN A 6 -12.90 -0.43 1.81
C ASN A 6 -12.12 0.89 1.90
N VAL A 7 -11.65 1.45 0.77
CA VAL A 7 -11.00 2.77 0.70
C VAL A 7 -11.13 3.43 -0.68
N ALA A 8 -11.27 4.75 -0.69
CA ALA A 8 -11.32 5.61 -1.87
C ALA A 8 -10.60 6.96 -1.65
N LEU A 9 -10.39 7.72 -2.72
CA LEU A 9 -9.89 9.09 -2.65
C LEU A 9 -10.79 9.95 -1.73
N LYS A 10 -10.15 10.82 -0.94
CA LYS A 10 -10.76 11.69 0.06
C LYS A 10 -11.29 10.99 1.32
N ASP A 11 -11.20 9.66 1.41
CA ASP A 11 -11.47 8.96 2.67
C ASP A 11 -10.45 9.36 3.74
N ILE A 12 -10.86 9.29 5.00
CA ILE A 12 -9.98 9.53 6.15
C ILE A 12 -9.68 8.18 6.79
N ILE A 13 -8.40 7.84 6.87
CA ILE A 13 -7.94 6.58 7.45
C ILE A 13 -7.12 6.83 8.71
N LYS A 14 -7.14 5.86 9.63
CA LYS A 14 -6.22 5.78 10.75
C LYS A 14 -5.27 4.60 10.51
N PRO A 15 -4.04 4.85 10.03
CA PRO A 15 -3.06 3.82 9.80
C PRO A 15 -2.45 3.34 11.13
N ASP A 16 -2.06 2.08 11.14
CA ASP A 16 -1.30 1.41 12.18
C ASP A 16 -0.12 0.71 11.50
N ILE A 17 1.02 1.42 11.49
CA ILE A 17 2.31 0.95 10.98
C ILE A 17 3.29 0.87 12.17
N THR A 18 2.79 0.37 13.31
CA THR A 18 3.59 0.27 14.54
C THR A 18 4.55 -0.92 14.51
N ASP A 19 4.27 -1.94 13.70
CA ASP A 19 5.10 -3.11 13.56
C ASP A 19 6.00 -3.04 12.31
N THR A 20 7.20 -2.48 12.48
CA THR A 20 8.23 -2.44 11.44
C THR A 20 8.92 -3.79 11.23
N SER A 21 8.62 -4.82 12.04
CA SER A 21 9.16 -6.17 11.84
C SER A 21 8.57 -6.84 10.60
N GLN A 22 7.37 -6.43 10.19
CA GLN A 22 6.77 -6.83 8.92
C GLN A 22 7.24 -5.90 7.80
N SER A 23 8.39 -6.26 7.22
CA SER A 23 8.90 -5.61 6.02
C SER A 23 8.82 -6.53 4.80
N LEU A 24 8.51 -5.95 3.66
CA LEU A 24 8.47 -6.58 2.36
C LEU A 24 9.59 -6.00 1.51
N GLU A 25 10.42 -6.85 0.92
CA GLU A 25 11.44 -6.40 -0.03
C GLU A 25 10.96 -6.69 -1.45
N LEU A 26 10.93 -5.66 -2.29
CA LEU A 26 10.56 -5.74 -3.70
C LEU A 26 11.80 -5.54 -4.56
N HIS A 27 12.04 -6.50 -5.45
CA HIS A 27 13.03 -6.39 -6.50
C HIS A 27 12.36 -5.87 -7.77
N TRP A 28 12.93 -4.79 -8.27
CA TRP A 28 12.55 -4.11 -9.48
C TRP A 28 13.60 -4.37 -10.54
N SER A 29 13.17 -4.63 -11.78
CA SER A 29 14.09 -4.71 -12.91
C SER A 29 13.52 -4.01 -14.14
N GLN A 30 14.40 -3.32 -14.85
CA GLN A 30 14.10 -2.77 -16.16
C GLN A 30 15.40 -2.53 -16.93
N GLN A 31 15.48 -3.06 -18.16
CA GLN A 31 16.60 -2.78 -19.09
C GLN A 31 18.00 -2.90 -18.43
N MET A 32 18.25 -4.03 -17.75
CA MET A 32 19.50 -4.34 -17.02
C MET A 32 19.80 -3.47 -15.79
N LYS A 33 18.86 -2.64 -15.35
CA LYS A 33 18.93 -1.95 -14.06
C LYS A 33 18.07 -2.68 -13.05
N GLU A 34 18.70 -3.10 -11.96
CA GLU A 34 18.03 -3.67 -10.80
C GLU A 34 17.92 -2.62 -9.70
N LYS A 35 16.81 -2.65 -8.98
CA LYS A 35 16.62 -1.85 -7.78
C LYS A 35 15.88 -2.66 -6.75
N THR A 36 16.27 -2.51 -5.49
CA THR A 36 15.54 -3.11 -4.37
C THR A 36 14.86 -2.01 -3.57
N SER A 37 13.58 -2.19 -3.24
CA SER A 37 12.83 -1.32 -2.34
C SER A 37 12.30 -2.12 -1.16
N ARG A 38 12.50 -1.60 0.04
CA ARG A 38 11.88 -2.14 1.25
C ARG A 38 10.59 -1.40 1.55
N PHE A 39 9.54 -2.12 1.91
CA PHE A 39 8.23 -1.62 2.29
C PHE A 39 7.91 -2.06 3.71
N LEU A 40 7.36 -1.16 4.50
CA LEU A 40 6.71 -1.45 5.76
C LEU A 40 5.27 -1.83 5.48
N VAL A 41 4.80 -2.92 6.10
CA VAL A 41 3.42 -3.38 5.97
C VAL A 41 2.66 -3.00 7.23
N GLY A 42 1.56 -2.29 7.06
CA GLY A 42 0.68 -1.89 8.14
C GLY A 42 -0.79 -2.16 7.83
N ARG A 43 -1.63 -1.92 8.83
CA ARG A 43 -3.09 -1.94 8.67
C ARG A 43 -3.62 -0.52 8.71
N PHE A 44 -4.82 -0.29 8.21
CA PHE A 44 -5.54 0.95 8.47
C PHE A 44 -7.00 0.67 8.77
N ARG A 45 -7.64 1.60 9.48
CA ARG A 45 -9.10 1.67 9.61
C ARG A 45 -9.62 2.88 8.87
N ASN A 46 -10.64 2.70 8.05
CA ASN A 46 -11.29 3.77 7.33
C ASN A 46 -12.40 4.39 8.18
N ILE A 47 -12.17 5.61 8.64
CA ILE A 47 -13.09 6.35 9.51
C ILE A 47 -14.32 6.80 8.73
N THR A 48 -14.20 7.08 7.44
CA THR A 48 -15.33 7.50 6.58
C THR A 48 -16.19 6.34 6.08
N LYS A 49 -15.78 5.08 6.34
CA LYS A 49 -16.46 3.85 5.92
C LYS A 49 -16.75 2.92 7.10
N ASP A 50 -17.27 3.46 8.20
CA ASP A 50 -17.70 2.70 9.38
C ASP A 50 -16.60 1.79 9.97
N GLY A 51 -15.34 2.22 9.88
CA GLY A 51 -14.20 1.49 10.45
C GLY A 51 -13.70 0.31 9.61
N GLN A 52 -14.12 0.19 8.34
CA GLN A 52 -13.62 -0.84 7.43
C GLN A 52 -12.08 -0.88 7.40
N ALA A 53 -11.52 -2.07 7.50
CA ALA A 53 -10.08 -2.25 7.57
C ALA A 53 -9.45 -2.48 6.19
N GLY A 54 -8.16 -2.18 6.08
CA GLY A 54 -7.37 -2.50 4.91
C GLY A 54 -5.89 -2.56 5.22
N ILE A 55 -5.10 -2.77 4.18
CA ILE A 55 -3.64 -2.88 4.27
C ILE A 55 -3.01 -1.65 3.63
N ILE A 56 -1.96 -1.13 4.27
CA ILE A 56 -1.15 -0.04 3.77
C ILE A 56 0.30 -0.47 3.69
N PHE A 57 0.94 -0.15 2.57
CA PHE A 57 2.35 -0.36 2.33
C PHE A 57 3.03 1.00 2.25
N VAL A 58 4.13 1.17 2.97
CA VAL A 58 4.92 2.40 2.93
C VAL A 58 6.35 2.04 2.58
N GLU A 59 6.85 2.52 1.44
CA GLU A 59 8.25 2.35 1.09
C GLU A 59 9.12 3.01 2.17
N HIS A 60 10.12 2.29 2.66
CA HIS A 60 10.93 2.69 3.81
C HIS A 60 11.59 4.07 3.59
N ILE A 61 12.06 4.35 2.37
CA ILE A 61 12.65 5.66 2.02
C ILE A 61 11.64 6.80 2.04
N MET A 62 10.34 6.49 1.93
CA MET A 62 9.25 7.46 1.94
C MET A 62 8.64 7.64 3.32
N LEU A 63 9.14 6.94 4.36
CA LEU A 63 8.55 6.98 5.70
C LEU A 63 8.50 8.40 6.29
N HIS A 64 9.56 9.18 6.10
CA HIS A 64 9.59 10.56 6.58
C HIS A 64 8.53 11.44 5.89
N GLU A 65 8.37 11.30 4.57
CA GLU A 65 7.33 12.02 3.83
C GLU A 65 5.92 11.53 4.18
N TYR A 66 5.77 10.23 4.41
CA TYR A 66 4.52 9.64 4.85
C TYR A 66 4.08 10.19 6.22
N GLN A 67 5.02 10.32 7.17
CA GLN A 67 4.74 10.87 8.50
C GLN A 67 4.23 12.31 8.45
N LYS A 68 4.64 13.10 7.44
CA LYS A 68 4.12 14.47 7.22
C LYS A 68 2.65 14.50 6.80
N LEU A 69 2.10 13.38 6.32
CA LEU A 69 0.68 13.27 5.97
C LEU A 69 -0.22 13.02 7.19
N LEU A 70 0.36 12.64 8.34
CA LEU A 70 -0.39 12.42 9.57
C LEU A 70 -0.86 13.75 10.14
N SER A 71 -2.16 13.81 10.40
CA SER A 71 -2.78 14.88 11.18
C SER A 71 -2.45 14.68 12.67
N THR A 72 -2.71 15.71 13.49
CA THR A 72 -2.43 15.68 14.94
C THR A 72 -3.13 14.52 15.68
N ASP A 73 -4.26 14.04 15.16
CA ASP A 73 -5.02 12.91 15.70
C ASP A 73 -4.57 11.54 15.17
N GLY A 74 -3.50 11.51 14.36
CA GLY A 74 -2.94 10.31 13.73
C GLY A 74 -3.74 9.81 12.53
N THR A 75 -4.59 10.64 11.92
CA THR A 75 -5.32 10.29 10.69
C THR A 75 -4.64 10.80 9.43
N ILE A 76 -4.95 10.19 8.29
CA ILE A 76 -4.49 10.59 6.97
C ILE A 76 -5.69 10.71 6.04
N THR A 77 -5.76 11.81 5.29
CA THR A 77 -6.67 11.92 4.14
C THR A 77 -6.05 11.21 2.94
N VAL A 78 -6.77 10.26 2.37
CA VAL A 78 -6.34 9.52 1.19
C VAL A 78 -6.35 10.45 -0.03
N THR A 79 -5.17 10.71 -0.59
CA THR A 79 -5.01 11.56 -1.79
C THR A 79 -4.47 10.75 -2.98
N SER A 80 -4.28 11.40 -4.12
CA SER A 80 -3.63 10.82 -5.31
C SER A 80 -2.11 10.59 -5.14
N SER A 81 -1.55 10.88 -3.96
CA SER A 81 -0.20 10.45 -3.60
C SER A 81 -0.12 8.94 -3.36
N PHE A 82 -1.22 8.33 -2.91
CA PHE A 82 -1.35 6.88 -2.75
C PHE A 82 -1.61 6.21 -4.09
N GLN A 83 -1.02 5.03 -4.26
CA GLN A 83 -1.41 4.08 -5.29
C GLN A 83 -2.36 3.05 -4.70
N TYR A 84 -3.26 2.55 -5.54
CA TYR A 84 -4.18 1.49 -5.18
C TYR A 84 -3.75 0.23 -5.92
N GLY A 85 -3.66 -0.89 -5.22
CA GLY A 85 -3.65 -2.18 -5.90
C GLY A 85 -5.07 -2.62 -6.25
N ASP A 86 -5.27 -3.18 -7.45
CA ASP A 86 -6.53 -3.78 -7.89
C ASP A 86 -6.27 -5.24 -8.31
N LYS A 87 -7.18 -6.19 -8.06
CA LYS A 87 -8.27 -6.55 -9.01
C LYS A 87 -9.52 -7.19 -8.37
N THR A 88 -9.70 -7.12 -7.06
CA THR A 88 -10.92 -7.66 -6.43
C THR A 88 -11.57 -6.65 -5.50
N PRO A 89 -12.89 -6.43 -5.63
CA PRO A 89 -13.61 -5.38 -4.91
C PRO A 89 -13.60 -5.51 -3.37
N ALA A 90 -13.21 -6.66 -2.82
CA ALA A 90 -13.28 -6.94 -1.39
C ALA A 90 -12.13 -6.34 -0.55
N THR A 91 -10.97 -6.03 -1.14
CA THR A 91 -9.79 -5.63 -0.35
C THR A 91 -8.86 -4.73 -1.16
N ARG A 92 -9.21 -3.44 -1.30
CA ARG A 92 -8.24 -2.45 -1.79
C ARG A 92 -7.18 -2.20 -0.72
N TRP A 93 -5.95 -2.09 -1.18
CA TRP A 93 -4.77 -1.78 -0.37
C TRP A 93 -4.14 -0.48 -0.87
N LEU A 94 -3.54 0.26 0.06
CA LEU A 94 -2.88 1.53 -0.20
C LEU A 94 -1.37 1.31 -0.28
N VAL A 95 -0.72 1.98 -1.23
CA VAL A 95 0.73 1.99 -1.35
C VAL A 95 1.22 3.42 -1.39
N TYR A 96 2.13 3.77 -0.47
CA TYR A 96 2.86 5.02 -0.47
C TYR A 96 4.32 4.76 -0.81
N GLN A 97 4.73 5.13 -2.02
CA GLN A 97 6.07 4.82 -2.54
C GLN A 97 6.61 5.97 -3.38
N ASN A 98 7.91 5.93 -3.63
CA ASN A 98 8.57 6.83 -4.55
C ASN A 98 7.99 6.62 -5.96
N LYS A 99 7.39 7.68 -6.51
CA LYS A 99 6.76 7.64 -7.83
C LYS A 99 7.75 7.41 -8.96
N GLN A 100 9.04 7.64 -8.76
CA GLN A 100 10.09 7.29 -9.74
C GLN A 100 10.20 5.78 -9.95
N ASN A 101 9.84 4.97 -8.94
CA ASN A 101 9.83 3.51 -9.08
C ASN A 101 8.68 3.01 -9.97
N LYS A 102 7.69 3.86 -10.31
CA LYS A 102 6.62 3.48 -11.25
C LYS A 102 7.14 3.11 -12.64
N MET A 103 8.34 3.57 -12.99
CA MET A 103 8.97 3.26 -14.27
C MET A 103 9.50 1.82 -14.34
N PHE A 104 9.78 1.20 -13.19
CA PHE A 104 10.36 -0.14 -13.13
C PHE A 104 9.26 -1.21 -13.03
N GLN A 105 9.50 -2.38 -13.63
CA GLN A 105 8.62 -3.53 -13.46
C GLN A 105 9.02 -4.28 -12.18
N VAL A 106 8.04 -4.81 -11.46
CA VAL A 106 8.29 -5.72 -10.32
C VAL A 106 8.59 -7.08 -10.92
N ASP A 107 9.77 -7.63 -10.64
CA ASP A 107 10.20 -8.92 -11.21
C ASP A 107 9.60 -10.12 -10.49
N ASP A 108 9.25 -9.98 -9.20
CA ASP A 108 8.78 -11.10 -8.39
C ASP A 108 7.32 -11.00 -7.95
N SER A 109 6.63 -12.15 -8.09
CA SER A 109 5.35 -12.41 -7.45
C SER A 109 5.56 -12.67 -5.95
N PHE A 110 5.54 -11.62 -5.13
CA PHE A 110 5.74 -11.78 -3.69
C PHE A 110 4.47 -12.23 -2.97
N THR A 111 4.56 -13.25 -2.12
CA THR A 111 3.39 -13.71 -1.36
C THR A 111 3.43 -13.17 0.07
N ILE A 112 2.49 -12.30 0.45
CA ILE A 112 2.32 -11.84 1.82
C ILE A 112 1.51 -12.88 2.60
N PRO A 113 2.05 -13.52 3.65
CA PRO A 113 1.27 -14.41 4.50
C PRO A 113 0.28 -13.59 5.34
N PHE A 114 -1.03 -13.79 5.12
CA PHE A 114 -2.05 -13.26 6.04
C PHE A 114 -2.40 -14.33 7.08
N PRO A 115 -2.27 -14.03 8.39
CA PRO A 115 -2.65 -14.96 9.44
C PRO A 115 -4.16 -15.26 9.51
N ALA A 116 -5.01 -14.54 8.76
CA ALA A 116 -6.47 -14.73 8.81
C ALA A 116 -7.16 -15.05 7.46
N HIS A 117 -6.51 -14.84 6.31
CA HIS A 117 -7.20 -14.90 5.01
C HIS A 117 -6.42 -15.59 3.87
N GLY A 118 -5.35 -16.33 4.19
CA GLY A 118 -4.52 -16.98 3.18
C GLY A 118 -3.52 -16.03 2.52
N SER A 119 -2.52 -16.58 1.87
CA SER A 119 -1.37 -15.82 1.39
C SER A 119 -1.74 -14.98 0.15
N MET A 120 -1.43 -13.68 0.14
CA MET A 120 -1.74 -12.76 -0.97
C MET A 120 -0.53 -12.60 -1.89
N VAL A 121 -0.67 -12.93 -3.16
CA VAL A 121 0.39 -12.74 -4.16
C VAL A 121 0.33 -11.31 -4.73
N LEU A 122 1.36 -10.51 -4.46
CA LEU A 122 1.64 -9.17 -4.97
C LEU A 122 2.15 -9.19 -6.42
N SER A 123 1.67 -10.10 -7.26
CA SER A 123 2.21 -10.33 -8.61
C SER A 123 1.92 -9.22 -9.63
N ARG A 124 1.19 -8.15 -9.28
CA ARG A 124 0.84 -7.05 -10.20
C ARG A 124 0.59 -5.74 -9.44
N LEU A 125 1.65 -5.07 -8.99
CA LEU A 125 1.53 -3.71 -8.46
C LEU A 125 1.57 -2.65 -9.58
N ILE A 126 2.01 -3.01 -10.79
CA ILE A 126 2.12 -2.07 -11.91
C ILE A 126 1.59 -2.70 -13.20
N HIS A 127 0.28 -2.60 -13.38
CA HIS A 127 -0.34 -2.49 -14.69
C HIS A 127 -1.65 -1.75 -14.46
N GLN A 128 -1.76 -0.53 -14.98
CA GLN A 128 -2.83 -0.10 -15.89
C GLN A 128 -2.49 1.34 -16.33
N GLU A 129 -2.18 1.43 -17.63
CA GLU A 129 -2.41 2.53 -18.59
C GLU A 129 -2.08 3.98 -18.21
#